data_AF-A0A1I4XUS8-F1
#
_entry.id   AF-A0A1I4XUS8-F1
#
_cell.length_a   1.000
_cell.length_b   1.000
_cell.length_c   1.000
_cell.angle_alpha   90.00
_cell.angle_beta   90.00
_cell.angle_gamma   90.00
#
_symmetry.space_group_name_H-M   'P 1'
#
loop_
_entity.id
_entity.type
_entity.pdbx_description
1 polymer ?
#
loop_
_entity_poly.entity_id
_entity_poly.type
_entity_poly.pdbx_seq_one_letter_code
_entity_poly.pdbx_strand_id
1 'polypeptide(L)'
;MKNYLILFSLVFVLFSCKNEENDKEAEDIQNTEQNYDVYENSDSNKPGSRSETSENNKTSRDNNMETPDSVKDGKNEEEAQGRISNTKYIKVDENDAGCSCYCVDVVTTGQSELCLKDNEIYIKARFSQSGNTTLVFFTKPSVKNTNDKLPWEDFDTNTPIAEITPTPDGMELDWKGFSIDGELAVDYAIYGKKTLEGSYSYRKQ
;
A
#
# COMPACT_ATOMS: atom_id res chain seq x y z
N MET A 1 -28.39 -13.67 56.78
CA MET A 1 -28.89 -13.83 55.39
C MET A 1 -30.28 -13.21 55.30
N LYS A 2 -30.34 -11.94 54.89
CA LYS A 2 -31.56 -11.17 54.65
C LYS A 2 -31.17 -9.99 53.75
N ASN A 3 -32.00 -9.74 52.73
CA ASN A 3 -32.07 -8.55 51.87
C ASN A 3 -31.27 -8.59 50.55
N TYR A 4 -31.71 -9.45 49.63
CA TYR A 4 -31.64 -9.16 48.19
C TYR A 4 -32.93 -8.42 47.80
N LEU A 5 -32.89 -7.09 47.76
CA LEU A 5 -34.01 -6.27 47.29
C LEU A 5 -33.56 -4.84 46.92
N ILE A 6 -32.52 -4.71 46.09
CA ILE A 6 -32.17 -3.44 45.42
C ILE A 6 -31.76 -3.74 43.97
N LEU A 7 -32.65 -4.44 43.25
CA LEU A 7 -32.53 -4.71 41.83
C LEU A 7 -33.87 -4.36 41.20
N PHE A 8 -34.18 -3.06 41.09
CA PHE A 8 -35.25 -2.48 40.25
C PHE A 8 -35.33 -0.94 40.45
N SER A 9 -34.44 -0.12 39.88
CA SER A 9 -34.70 1.35 39.85
C SER A 9 -33.89 2.20 38.85
N LEU A 10 -33.34 1.66 37.75
CA LEU A 10 -32.66 2.50 36.73
C LEU A 10 -32.98 2.06 35.29
N VAL A 11 -34.22 1.64 35.06
CA VAL A 11 -34.85 1.65 33.74
C VAL A 11 -35.93 2.72 33.81
N PHE A 12 -36.07 3.52 32.74
CA PHE A 12 -36.89 4.74 32.61
C PHE A 12 -36.17 6.07 32.89
N VAL A 13 -35.21 6.40 32.02
CA VAL A 13 -35.20 7.74 31.44
C VAL A 13 -35.43 7.59 29.94
N LEU A 14 -36.51 8.22 29.50
CA LEU A 14 -37.16 8.07 28.22
C LEU A 14 -36.83 9.26 27.29
N PHE A 15 -36.96 9.00 25.99
CA PHE A 15 -37.42 9.91 24.92
C PHE A 15 -36.69 11.24 24.64
N SER A 16 -36.02 11.31 23.47
CA SER A 16 -36.15 12.31 22.37
C SER A 16 -34.98 12.09 21.41
N CYS A 17 -35.13 11.82 20.10
CA CYS A 17 -35.82 12.63 19.12
C CYS A 17 -36.49 11.76 18.03
N LYS A 18 -37.78 12.03 17.82
CA LYS A 18 -38.50 11.81 16.57
C LYS A 18 -38.31 13.10 15.75
N ASN A 19 -37.86 13.00 14.49
CA ASN A 19 -38.04 14.08 13.52
C ASN A 19 -38.52 13.49 12.19
N GLU A 20 -39.60 14.09 11.69
CA GLU A 20 -40.33 13.74 10.47
C GLU A 20 -39.74 14.42 9.22
N GLU A 21 -39.99 13.75 8.09
CA GLU A 21 -40.09 14.23 6.69
C GLU A 21 -38.89 14.88 5.99
N ASN A 22 -38.48 14.25 4.87
CA ASN A 22 -38.82 14.79 3.55
C ASN A 22 -38.64 13.70 2.47
N ASP A 23 -39.78 13.22 1.95
CA ASP A 23 -39.85 12.61 0.62
C ASP A 23 -39.65 13.72 -0.42
N LYS A 24 -38.66 13.54 -1.31
CA LYS A 24 -38.65 14.15 -2.65
C LYS A 24 -38.04 13.17 -3.64
N GLU A 25 -38.96 12.55 -4.37
CA GLU A 25 -38.98 12.37 -5.83
C GLU A 25 -37.66 12.07 -6.53
N ALA A 26 -37.64 10.87 -7.10
CA ALA A 26 -36.81 10.53 -8.24
C ALA A 26 -37.11 11.47 -9.42
N GLU A 27 -36.10 12.22 -9.86
CA GLU A 27 -36.03 12.72 -11.23
C GLU A 27 -34.96 11.96 -12.00
N ASP A 28 -35.48 11.26 -13.01
CA ASP A 28 -34.84 10.64 -14.14
C ASP A 28 -33.99 11.66 -14.92
N ILE A 29 -32.69 11.40 -15.05
CA ILE A 29 -31.84 12.07 -16.03
C ILE A 29 -31.19 10.97 -16.88
N GLN A 30 -31.97 10.39 -17.79
CA GLN A 30 -31.40 9.85 -19.02
C GLN A 30 -31.03 11.01 -19.95
N ASN A 31 -29.73 11.28 -20.05
CA ASN A 31 -29.15 12.02 -21.17
C ASN A 31 -27.77 11.45 -21.44
N THR A 32 -27.64 10.60 -22.46
CA THR A 32 -26.48 10.51 -23.34
C THR A 32 -26.90 9.77 -24.61
N GLU A 33 -27.45 10.51 -25.58
CA GLU A 33 -27.24 10.15 -26.98
C GLU A 33 -25.80 10.54 -27.33
N GLN A 34 -24.91 9.56 -27.50
CA GLN A 34 -23.66 9.75 -28.23
C GLN A 34 -23.73 8.99 -29.54
N ASN A 35 -24.13 9.76 -30.54
CA ASN A 35 -23.90 9.56 -31.96
C ASN A 35 -22.39 9.28 -32.20
N TYR A 36 -22.09 8.11 -32.76
CA TYR A 36 -20.79 7.78 -33.35
C TYR A 36 -20.92 7.87 -34.87
N ASP A 37 -20.41 8.96 -35.43
CA ASP A 37 -20.01 9.04 -36.84
C ASP A 37 -18.56 9.57 -36.86
N VAL A 38 -17.59 8.74 -37.23
CA VAL A 38 -17.02 8.54 -38.58
C VAL A 38 -15.63 9.17 -38.64
N TYR A 39 -14.66 8.34 -39.03
CA TYR A 39 -13.28 8.69 -39.35
C TYR A 39 -13.22 9.74 -40.46
N GLU A 40 -12.38 10.77 -40.29
CA GLU A 40 -11.70 11.35 -41.45
C GLU A 40 -10.27 11.77 -41.12
N ASN A 41 -9.39 11.24 -41.97
CA ASN A 41 -7.96 11.45 -42.04
C ASN A 41 -7.70 12.74 -42.83
N SER A 42 -6.77 13.59 -42.41
CA SER A 42 -6.18 14.59 -43.30
C SER A 42 -4.78 14.99 -42.83
N ASP A 43 -3.82 14.40 -43.54
CA ASP A 43 -2.50 14.93 -43.82
C ASP A 43 -2.50 16.45 -44.06
N SER A 44 -1.54 17.16 -43.48
CA SER A 44 -0.91 18.28 -44.18
C SER A 44 0.54 18.48 -43.73
N ASN A 45 1.41 18.44 -44.73
CA ASN A 45 2.86 18.54 -44.67
C ASN A 45 3.38 19.99 -44.54
N LYS A 46 4.57 20.10 -43.92
CA LYS A 46 5.73 21.00 -44.26
C LYS A 46 5.70 22.49 -43.83
N PRO A 47 6.85 23.24 -43.85
CA PRO A 47 8.24 22.97 -43.39
C PRO A 47 8.97 24.20 -42.79
N GLY A 48 10.21 24.01 -42.28
CA GLY A 48 11.28 25.03 -42.16
C GLY A 48 11.54 25.49 -40.72
N SER A 49 12.77 25.68 -40.21
CA SER A 49 14.02 26.11 -40.87
C SER A 49 15.28 25.69 -40.07
N ARG A 50 16.40 25.60 -40.81
CA ARG A 50 17.80 25.32 -40.45
C ARG A 50 18.46 26.29 -39.46
N SER A 51 19.46 25.83 -38.70
CA SER A 51 20.92 26.09 -38.87
C SER A 51 21.69 25.29 -37.79
N GLU A 52 22.57 24.33 -38.11
CA GLU A 52 24.04 24.47 -38.37
C GLU A 52 24.79 25.22 -37.24
N THR A 53 25.97 24.87 -36.73
CA THR A 53 26.96 23.77 -36.82
C THR A 53 28.07 24.22 -35.83
N SER A 54 28.82 23.31 -35.18
CA SER A 54 30.30 23.28 -35.27
C SER A 54 30.95 22.42 -34.17
N GLU A 55 31.75 21.48 -34.66
CA GLU A 55 32.79 20.70 -34.00
C GLU A 55 34.02 21.52 -33.58
N ASN A 56 34.91 20.83 -32.85
CA ASN A 56 36.38 20.96 -32.70
C ASN A 56 36.82 21.28 -31.25
N ASN A 57 37.88 20.70 -30.65
CA ASN A 57 38.89 19.73 -31.08
C ASN A 57 39.71 19.26 -29.84
N LYS A 58 40.09 17.97 -29.81
CA LYS A 58 41.43 17.39 -29.56
C LYS A 58 42.35 17.79 -28.35
N THR A 59 42.64 16.74 -27.56
CA THR A 59 43.95 16.18 -27.08
C THR A 59 44.77 16.71 -25.88
N SER A 60 45.19 15.70 -25.09
CA SER A 60 46.48 15.46 -24.39
C SER A 60 46.67 15.93 -22.94
N ARG A 61 46.77 14.96 -22.02
CA ARG A 61 48.06 14.54 -21.41
C ARG A 61 47.91 13.35 -20.46
N ASP A 62 48.74 12.34 -20.71
CA ASP A 62 49.19 11.33 -19.75
C ASP A 62 49.72 11.97 -18.47
N ASN A 63 49.50 11.31 -17.34
CA ASN A 63 50.52 11.11 -16.31
C ASN A 63 50.20 9.82 -15.56
N ASN A 64 51.02 8.79 -15.84
CA ASN A 64 51.25 7.64 -14.97
C ASN A 64 51.68 8.11 -13.57
N MET A 65 51.09 7.53 -12.53
CA MET A 65 51.82 7.31 -11.28
C MET A 65 51.38 5.95 -10.72
N GLU A 66 52.37 5.06 -10.64
CA GLU A 66 52.25 3.72 -10.06
C GLU A 66 51.91 3.78 -8.56
N THR A 67 51.32 2.67 -8.14
CA THR A 67 50.78 2.21 -6.85
C THR A 67 51.67 2.43 -5.62
N PRO A 68 51.07 2.33 -4.41
CA PRO A 68 51.27 1.07 -3.69
C PRO A 68 49.98 0.48 -3.11
N ASP A 69 49.96 -0.86 -3.11
CA ASP A 69 49.03 -1.73 -2.42
C ASP A 69 48.76 -1.28 -0.98
N SER A 70 47.47 -1.17 -0.65
CA SER A 70 47.02 -1.47 0.70
C SER A 70 45.64 -2.10 0.64
N VAL A 71 45.67 -3.43 0.65
CA VAL A 71 44.58 -4.31 1.06
C VAL A 71 44.03 -3.79 2.40
N LYS A 72 42.81 -3.27 2.37
CA LYS A 72 41.89 -3.36 3.50
C LYS A 72 40.55 -3.80 2.96
N ASP A 73 40.27 -5.08 3.15
CA ASP A 73 38.94 -5.64 3.28
C ASP A 73 38.13 -4.78 4.26
N GLY A 74 37.45 -3.78 3.72
CA GLY A 74 36.24 -3.25 4.29
C GLY A 74 35.14 -3.69 3.36
N LYS A 75 34.43 -4.77 3.71
CA LYS A 75 33.09 -4.99 3.19
C LYS A 75 32.26 -3.79 3.64
N ASN A 76 32.30 -2.72 2.85
CA ASN A 76 31.14 -1.87 2.71
C ASN A 76 30.13 -2.78 2.03
N GLU A 77 29.30 -3.45 2.83
CA GLU A 77 27.96 -3.79 2.39
C GLU A 77 27.33 -2.43 2.05
N GLU A 78 27.49 -2.00 0.80
CA GLU A 78 26.57 -1.05 0.19
C GLU A 78 25.20 -1.72 0.34
N GLU A 79 24.50 -1.38 1.41
CA GLU A 79 23.05 -1.54 1.48
C GLU A 79 22.53 -0.98 0.17
N ALA A 80 22.11 -1.87 -0.73
CA ALA A 80 21.46 -1.44 -1.94
C ALA A 80 20.20 -0.72 -1.49
N GLN A 81 20.27 0.61 -1.38
CA GLN A 81 19.15 1.51 -1.14
C GLN A 81 18.31 1.53 -2.43
N GLY A 82 17.69 0.39 -2.73
CA GLY A 82 16.74 0.26 -3.81
C GLY A 82 15.46 1.03 -3.46
N ARG A 83 14.71 1.48 -4.46
CA ARG A 83 13.31 1.85 -4.26
C ARG A 83 12.46 0.62 -4.52
N ILE A 84 11.43 0.41 -3.70
CA ILE A 84 10.45 -0.65 -3.95
C ILE A 84 9.74 -0.35 -5.27
N SER A 85 9.64 -1.36 -6.13
CA SER A 85 8.99 -1.24 -7.43
C SER A 85 7.51 -1.59 -7.34
N ASN A 86 6.70 -1.06 -8.25
CA ASN A 86 5.31 -1.49 -8.39
C ASN A 86 5.26 -2.90 -8.97
N THR A 87 5.27 -3.89 -8.10
CA THR A 87 5.29 -5.30 -8.49
C THR A 87 4.79 -6.17 -7.35
N LYS A 88 4.61 -7.44 -7.68
CA LYS A 88 4.25 -8.50 -6.76
C LYS A 88 5.50 -9.13 -6.16
N TYR A 89 5.52 -9.17 -4.84
CA TYR A 89 6.55 -9.81 -4.04
C TYR A 89 5.99 -11.05 -3.35
N ILE A 90 6.78 -12.11 -3.26
CA ILE A 90 6.40 -13.41 -2.68
C ILE A 90 7.26 -13.67 -1.45
N LYS A 91 6.62 -14.04 -0.34
CA LYS A 91 7.31 -14.33 0.92
C LYS A 91 8.28 -15.51 0.76
N VAL A 92 9.49 -15.40 1.30
CA VAL A 92 10.60 -16.32 1.02
C VAL A 92 10.45 -17.68 1.73
N ASP A 93 9.89 -17.68 2.93
CA ASP A 93 9.73 -18.86 3.79
C ASP A 93 8.43 -19.64 3.55
N GLU A 94 7.59 -19.17 2.63
CA GLU A 94 6.29 -19.77 2.32
C GLU A 94 6.26 -20.28 0.88
N ASN A 95 5.89 -21.55 0.70
CA ASN A 95 5.76 -22.13 -0.63
C ASN A 95 4.38 -21.83 -1.22
N ASP A 96 4.11 -20.54 -1.45
CA ASP A 96 2.87 -20.04 -2.03
C ASP A 96 3.10 -19.55 -3.47
N ALA A 97 3.53 -20.46 -4.35
CA ALA A 97 3.71 -20.14 -5.77
C ALA A 97 2.42 -19.65 -6.44
N GLY A 98 1.26 -20.06 -5.91
CA GLY A 98 -0.07 -19.63 -6.35
C GLY A 98 -0.50 -18.27 -5.80
N CYS A 99 0.26 -17.68 -4.87
CA CYS A 99 0.03 -16.36 -4.34
C CYS A 99 -1.36 -16.22 -3.68
N SER A 100 -1.74 -17.24 -2.91
CA SER A 100 -3.02 -17.30 -2.20
C SER A 100 -3.13 -16.28 -1.07
N CYS A 101 -2.07 -16.02 -0.32
CA CYS A 101 -2.08 -15.08 0.82
C CYS A 101 -0.71 -14.48 1.16
N TYR A 102 0.40 -15.10 0.73
CA TYR A 102 1.76 -14.70 1.10
C TYR A 102 2.45 -13.85 0.03
N CYS A 103 1.66 -13.06 -0.67
CA CYS A 103 2.16 -12.07 -1.59
C CYS A 103 1.73 -10.68 -1.17
N VAL A 104 2.58 -9.72 -1.50
CA VAL A 104 2.26 -8.30 -1.39
C VAL A 104 2.42 -7.70 -2.78
N ASP A 105 1.32 -7.22 -3.34
CA ASP A 105 1.32 -6.44 -4.57
C ASP A 105 1.45 -4.97 -4.20
N VAL A 106 2.67 -4.44 -4.33
CA VAL A 106 2.97 -3.05 -3.97
C VAL A 106 2.56 -2.16 -5.14
N VAL A 107 1.64 -1.23 -4.87
CA VAL A 107 1.15 -0.27 -5.86
C VAL A 107 1.25 1.15 -5.31
N THR A 108 2.01 2.03 -5.96
CA THR A 108 2.17 3.44 -5.55
C THR A 108 0.91 4.29 -5.79
N THR A 109 -0.03 3.79 -6.59
CA THR A 109 -1.30 4.46 -6.88
C THR A 109 -2.45 3.51 -6.66
N GLY A 110 -3.42 3.91 -5.84
CA GLY A 110 -4.60 3.10 -5.54
C GLY A 110 -4.47 2.28 -4.25
N GLN A 111 -5.04 1.08 -4.27
CA GLN A 111 -5.09 0.17 -3.12
C GLN A 111 -4.77 -1.25 -3.58
N SER A 112 -4.08 -2.01 -2.73
CA SER A 112 -3.88 -3.44 -2.87
C SER A 112 -4.66 -4.20 -1.82
N GLU A 113 -4.92 -5.48 -2.07
CA GLU A 113 -5.51 -6.38 -1.09
C GLU A 113 -4.42 -7.13 -0.34
N LEU A 114 -4.48 -7.12 0.98
CA LEU A 114 -3.63 -7.93 1.84
C LEU A 114 -4.49 -9.00 2.53
N CYS A 115 -3.91 -10.19 2.68
CA CYS A 115 -4.54 -11.35 3.28
C CYS A 115 -3.85 -11.68 4.61
N LEU A 116 -4.64 -11.87 5.68
CA LEU A 116 -4.16 -12.25 7.02
C LEU A 116 -4.75 -13.64 7.34
N LYS A 117 -3.95 -14.68 7.05
CA LYS A 117 -4.39 -16.06 6.81
C LYS A 117 -5.10 -16.71 7.99
N ASP A 118 -4.52 -16.61 9.19
CA ASP A 118 -5.01 -17.33 10.38
C ASP A 118 -6.46 -16.99 10.76
N ASN A 119 -6.96 -15.85 10.28
CA ASN A 119 -8.29 -15.35 10.58
C ASN A 119 -9.13 -15.10 9.33
N GLU A 120 -8.65 -15.53 8.15
CA GLU A 120 -9.28 -15.28 6.84
C GLU A 120 -9.67 -13.81 6.62
N ILE A 121 -8.87 -12.90 7.18
CA ILE A 121 -9.12 -11.46 7.09
C ILE A 121 -8.52 -10.95 5.79
N TYR A 122 -9.31 -10.19 5.03
CA TYR A 122 -8.86 -9.51 3.82
C TYR A 122 -9.05 -8.01 4.00
N ILE A 123 -7.99 -7.24 3.83
CA ILE A 123 -8.01 -5.78 3.96
C ILE A 123 -7.55 -5.11 2.68
N LYS A 124 -8.03 -3.88 2.44
CA LYS A 124 -7.46 -2.99 1.44
C LYS A 124 -6.43 -2.09 2.11
N ALA A 125 -5.27 -1.96 1.49
CA ALA A 125 -4.18 -1.12 1.96
C ALA A 125 -3.69 -0.17 0.86
N ARG A 126 -3.29 1.04 1.26
CA ARG A 126 -2.58 2.00 0.40
C ARG A 126 -1.11 2.06 0.81
N PHE A 127 -0.25 2.38 -0.14
CA PHE A 127 1.20 2.48 0.05
C PHE A 127 1.62 3.93 -0.10
N SER A 128 2.54 4.39 0.75
CA SER A 128 3.11 5.73 0.68
C SER A 128 4.61 5.68 0.90
N GLN A 129 5.36 6.27 -0.03
CA GLN A 129 6.81 6.37 0.11
C GLN A 129 7.18 7.35 1.22
N SER A 130 8.05 6.94 2.12
CA SER A 130 8.62 7.77 3.19
C SER A 130 10.14 7.59 3.22
N GLY A 131 10.88 8.47 2.53
CA GLY A 131 12.32 8.29 2.35
C GLY A 131 12.61 7.01 1.57
N ASN A 132 13.39 6.11 2.16
CA ASN A 132 13.75 4.82 1.57
C ASN A 132 12.75 3.70 1.87
N THR A 133 11.80 3.90 2.79
CA THR A 133 10.81 2.89 3.16
C THR A 133 9.45 3.22 2.56
N THR A 134 8.59 2.21 2.50
CA THR A 134 7.20 2.35 2.09
C THR A 134 6.31 2.03 3.27
N LEU A 135 5.50 3.01 3.68
CA LEU A 135 4.50 2.85 4.72
C LEU A 135 3.23 2.25 4.13
N VAL A 136 2.67 1.27 4.83
CA VAL A 136 1.43 0.59 4.45
C VAL A 136 0.33 1.04 5.40
N PHE A 137 -0.78 1.52 4.86
CA PHE A 137 -1.92 2.01 5.64
C PHE A 137 -3.15 1.18 5.35
N PHE A 138 -3.85 0.78 6.40
CA PHE A 138 -5.20 0.25 6.28
C PHE A 138 -6.13 1.30 5.66
N THR A 139 -7.10 0.87 4.87
CA THR A 139 -8.11 1.76 4.29
C THR A 139 -9.54 1.31 4.54
N LYS A 140 -9.81 0.01 4.40
CA LYS A 140 -11.12 -0.61 4.65
C LYS A 140 -11.01 -2.14 4.62
N PRO A 141 -11.96 -2.88 5.19
CA PRO A 141 -12.08 -4.31 4.90
C PRO A 141 -12.30 -4.54 3.39
N SER A 142 -11.77 -5.64 2.86
CA SER A 142 -12.10 -6.08 1.51
C SER A 142 -13.51 -6.67 1.47
N VAL A 143 -14.14 -6.67 0.29
CA VAL A 143 -15.42 -7.36 0.04
C VAL A 143 -15.36 -8.87 0.26
N LYS A 144 -14.14 -9.46 0.28
CA LYS A 144 -13.92 -10.87 0.61
C LYS A 144 -13.93 -11.15 2.11
N ASN A 145 -13.87 -10.11 2.93
CA ASN A 145 -13.81 -10.25 4.37
C ASN A 145 -15.20 -10.62 4.90
N THR A 146 -15.27 -11.70 5.67
CA THR A 146 -16.51 -12.21 6.27
C THR A 146 -16.57 -11.95 7.77
N ASN A 147 -15.51 -11.40 8.35
CA ASN A 147 -15.43 -11.14 9.78
C ASN A 147 -16.06 -9.79 10.11
N ASP A 148 -17.26 -9.81 10.69
CA ASP A 148 -18.02 -8.65 11.14
C ASP A 148 -17.75 -8.27 12.61
N LYS A 149 -16.92 -9.06 13.31
CA LYS A 149 -16.65 -8.89 14.75
C LYS A 149 -15.52 -7.91 15.03
N LEU A 150 -14.74 -7.56 14.01
CA LEU A 150 -13.66 -6.61 14.17
C LEU A 150 -14.21 -5.18 14.14
N PRO A 151 -13.66 -4.27 14.96
CA PRO A 151 -14.10 -2.88 15.02
C PRO A 151 -13.54 -2.10 13.82
N TRP A 152 -13.97 -2.46 12.61
CA TRP A 152 -13.40 -1.94 11.35
C TRP A 152 -13.47 -0.42 11.25
N GLU A 153 -14.54 0.17 11.77
CA GLU A 153 -14.78 1.62 11.73
C GLU A 153 -13.91 2.39 12.74
N ASP A 154 -13.40 1.70 13.77
CA ASP A 154 -12.54 2.31 14.79
C ASP A 154 -11.05 2.24 14.42
N PHE A 155 -10.68 1.41 13.43
CA PHE A 155 -9.30 1.29 13.00
C PHE A 155 -8.80 2.54 12.27
N ASP A 156 -7.66 3.04 12.71
CA ASP A 156 -6.98 4.16 12.10
C ASP A 156 -6.57 3.85 10.65
N THR A 157 -6.93 4.76 9.74
CA THR A 157 -6.54 4.70 8.33
C THR A 157 -5.35 5.62 8.00
N ASN A 158 -4.90 6.39 9.00
CA ASN A 158 -3.79 7.34 8.90
C ASN A 158 -2.55 6.90 9.71
N THR A 159 -2.65 5.81 10.47
CA THR A 159 -1.52 5.19 11.16
C THR A 159 -1.01 4.00 10.33
N PRO A 160 0.30 3.89 10.05
CA PRO A 160 0.83 2.76 9.27
C PRO A 160 0.64 1.42 10.02
N ILE A 161 0.09 0.43 9.33
CA ILE A 161 -0.06 -0.94 9.83
C ILE A 161 1.15 -1.82 9.55
N ALA A 162 2.01 -1.41 8.61
CA ALA A 162 3.28 -2.04 8.31
C ALA A 162 4.25 -1.03 7.67
N GLU A 163 5.52 -1.41 7.66
CA GLU A 163 6.59 -0.70 6.96
C GLU A 163 7.35 -1.69 6.09
N ILE A 164 7.66 -1.28 4.86
CA ILE A 164 8.40 -2.09 3.90
C ILE A 164 9.76 -1.43 3.67
N THR A 165 10.82 -2.19 3.89
CA THR A 165 12.19 -1.78 3.64
C THR A 165 12.74 -2.54 2.44
N PRO A 166 13.23 -1.87 1.39
CA PRO A 166 13.86 -2.53 0.24
C PRO A 166 15.15 -3.23 0.66
N THR A 167 15.40 -4.39 0.06
CA THR A 167 16.64 -5.16 0.23
C THR A 167 17.23 -5.46 -1.16
N PRO A 168 18.51 -5.88 -1.27
CA PRO A 168 19.12 -6.20 -2.56
C PRO A 168 18.34 -7.25 -3.38
N ASP A 169 17.72 -8.21 -2.70
CA ASP A 169 17.02 -9.34 -3.31
C ASP A 169 15.48 -9.20 -3.28
N GLY A 170 14.96 -8.10 -2.73
CA GLY A 170 13.52 -7.86 -2.64
C GLY A 170 13.14 -6.81 -1.60
N MET A 171 12.41 -7.23 -0.57
CA MET A 171 11.96 -6.33 0.50
C MET A 171 11.74 -7.09 1.82
N GLU A 172 11.81 -6.37 2.93
CA GLU A 172 11.40 -6.81 4.26
C GLU A 172 10.10 -6.08 4.65
N LEU A 173 9.12 -6.79 5.18
CA LEU A 173 7.88 -6.21 5.71
C LEU A 173 7.86 -6.37 7.23
N ASP A 174 7.92 -5.24 7.93
CA ASP A 174 7.70 -5.15 9.38
C ASP A 174 6.23 -4.78 9.66
N TRP A 175 5.50 -5.74 10.20
CA TRP A 175 4.12 -5.59 10.60
C TRP A 175 4.03 -4.90 11.97
N LYS A 176 3.35 -3.75 11.98
CA LYS A 176 3.14 -2.91 13.16
C LYS A 176 1.80 -3.19 13.84
N GLY A 177 0.78 -3.59 13.08
CA GLY A 177 -0.57 -3.87 13.59
C GLY A 177 -1.55 -2.73 13.40
N PHE A 178 -2.82 -3.01 13.68
CA PHE A 178 -3.88 -1.99 13.65
C PHE A 178 -3.76 -1.06 14.84
N SER A 179 -4.18 0.18 14.66
CA SER A 179 -4.26 1.18 15.72
C SER A 179 -5.69 1.70 15.87
N ILE A 180 -6.04 2.14 17.07
CA ILE A 180 -7.29 2.85 17.39
C ILE A 180 -6.86 4.09 18.18
N ASP A 181 -7.32 5.26 17.76
CA ASP A 181 -6.98 6.54 18.38
C ASP A 181 -5.46 6.82 18.45
N GLY A 182 -4.69 6.31 17.48
CA GLY A 182 -3.23 6.44 17.42
C GLY A 182 -2.46 5.46 18.30
N GLU A 183 -3.15 4.60 19.06
CA GLU A 183 -2.53 3.58 19.91
C GLU A 183 -2.64 2.18 19.29
N LEU A 184 -1.60 1.36 19.47
CA LEU A 184 -1.59 -0.01 18.98
C LEU A 184 -2.75 -0.78 19.62
N ALA A 185 -3.67 -1.28 18.78
CA ALA A 185 -4.76 -2.13 19.22
C ALA A 185 -4.22 -3.55 19.45
N VAL A 186 -3.69 -3.79 20.65
CA VAL A 186 -2.91 -4.99 21.01
C VAL A 186 -3.63 -6.29 20.64
N ASP A 187 -4.93 -6.37 20.86
CA ASP A 187 -5.75 -7.55 20.57
C ASP A 187 -5.78 -7.91 19.07
N TYR A 188 -5.52 -6.93 18.19
CA TYR A 188 -5.57 -7.09 16.73
C TYR A 188 -4.19 -6.97 16.08
N ALA A 189 -3.16 -6.57 16.83
CA ALA A 189 -1.80 -6.41 16.36
C ALA A 189 -1.21 -7.70 15.80
N ILE A 190 -1.66 -8.86 16.28
CA ILE A 190 -1.11 -10.17 15.89
C ILE A 190 -1.51 -10.61 14.48
N TYR A 191 -2.59 -10.06 13.89
CA TYR A 191 -3.21 -10.65 12.71
C TYR A 191 -2.30 -10.69 11.48
N GLY A 192 -1.53 -9.64 11.21
CA GLY A 192 -0.55 -9.67 10.12
C GLY A 192 0.82 -10.22 10.52
N LYS A 193 1.13 -10.31 11.82
CA LYS A 193 2.49 -10.68 12.27
C LYS A 193 2.87 -12.11 11.89
N LYS A 194 1.91 -13.04 11.80
CA LYS A 194 2.20 -14.43 11.39
C LYS A 194 2.21 -14.62 9.87
N THR A 195 1.37 -13.86 9.17
CA THR A 195 1.17 -14.05 7.72
C THR A 195 2.12 -13.17 6.91
N LEU A 196 2.16 -11.88 7.20
CA LEU A 196 2.79 -10.87 6.35
C LEU A 196 4.19 -10.43 6.81
N GLU A 197 4.53 -10.61 8.10
CA GLU A 197 5.87 -10.30 8.60
C GLU A 197 6.95 -11.09 7.86
N GLY A 198 8.02 -10.43 7.45
CA GLY A 198 9.27 -11.07 7.06
C GLY A 198 9.79 -10.67 5.68
N SER A 199 10.66 -11.52 5.14
CA SER A 199 11.35 -11.27 3.88
C SER A 199 10.56 -11.73 2.66
N TYR A 200 10.62 -10.92 1.61
CA TYR A 200 9.98 -11.16 0.33
C TYR A 200 10.98 -11.00 -0.82
N SER A 201 10.79 -11.79 -1.86
CA SER A 201 11.55 -11.71 -3.11
C SER A 201 10.62 -11.42 -4.29
N TYR A 202 11.15 -10.72 -5.29
CA TYR A 202 10.50 -10.67 -6.60
C TYR A 202 10.98 -11.90 -7.37
N ARG A 203 10.10 -12.87 -7.65
CA ARG A 203 10.49 -13.96 -8.57
C ARG A 203 10.75 -13.33 -9.95
N LYS A 204 11.99 -13.38 -10.43
CA LYS A 204 12.26 -13.24 -11.87
C LYS A 204 11.58 -14.42 -12.55
N GLN A 205 10.47 -14.17 -13.23
CA GLN A 205 9.91 -15.13 -14.19
C GLN A 205 10.85 -15.29 -15.38
#